data_AF-A0A510GAL4-F1
#
_entry.id   AF-A0A510GAL4-F1
#
_cell.length_a   1.000
_cell.length_b   1.000
_cell.length_c   1.000
_cell.angle_alpha   90.00
_cell.angle_beta   90.00
_cell.angle_gamma   90.00
#
_symmetry.space_group_name_H-M   'P 1'
#
loop_
_entity.id
_entity.type
_entity.pdbx_description
1 polymer ?
#
loop_
_entity_poly.entity_id
_entity_poly.type
_entity_poly.pdbx_seq_one_letter_code
_entity_poly.pdbx_strand_id
1 'polypeptide(L)'
;MRPLSSELTKNLEEWFKVELTYTSNAIEGNTLSRKETAIVIEKGLTIGGKALVEHLEAMNHAKALDMIHKLAKKKYYEITEKDILAIHQQFYMVLMTIMQVIIEMYPYVFQALV
;
A
#
# COMPACT_ATOMS: atom_id res chain seq x y z
N MET A 1 -17.70 12.59 20.38
CA MET A 1 -16.73 11.52 20.68
C MET A 1 -15.45 12.17 21.21
N ARG A 2 -14.79 11.58 22.21
CA ARG A 2 -13.49 12.06 22.70
C ARG A 2 -12.39 11.58 21.74
N PRO A 3 -11.46 12.43 21.30
CA PRO A 3 -10.36 11.98 20.46
C PRO A 3 -9.47 10.98 21.19
N LEU A 4 -8.92 10.02 20.45
CA LEU A 4 -7.92 9.09 20.96
C LEU A 4 -6.66 9.85 21.40
N SER A 5 -5.86 9.27 22.30
CA SER A 5 -4.55 9.84 22.60
C SER A 5 -3.66 9.78 21.37
N SER A 6 -2.68 10.69 21.29
CA SER A 6 -1.71 10.71 20.19
C SER A 6 -0.92 9.40 20.09
N GLU A 7 -0.56 8.82 21.23
CA GLU A 7 0.14 7.53 21.31
C GLU A 7 -0.73 6.38 20.79
N LEU A 8 -1.99 6.28 21.22
CA LEU A 8 -2.90 5.25 20.72
C LEU A 8 -3.17 5.39 19.22
N THR A 9 -3.29 6.63 18.75
CA THR A 9 -3.48 6.92 17.32
C THR A 9 -2.27 6.45 16.51
N LYS A 10 -1.06 6.78 16.97
CA LYS A 10 0.19 6.35 16.32
C LYS A 10 0.31 4.82 16.28
N ASN A 11 0.05 4.15 17.40
CA ASN A 11 0.13 2.69 17.48
C ASN A 11 -0.89 2.03 16.53
N LEU A 12 -2.09 2.60 16.41
CA LEU A 12 -3.09 2.14 15.45
C LEU A 12 -2.65 2.38 14.00
N GLU A 13 -2.11 3.56 13.68
CA GLU A 13 -1.58 3.87 12.34
C GLU A 13 -0.48 2.87 11.93
N GLU A 14 0.45 2.55 12.83
CA GLU A 14 1.51 1.55 12.60
C GLU A 14 0.93 0.13 12.44
N TRP A 15 -0.02 -0.26 13.29
CA TRP A 15 -0.69 -1.56 13.20
C TRP A 15 -1.44 -1.73 11.87
N PHE A 16 -2.22 -0.71 11.45
CA PHE A 16 -2.95 -0.75 10.18
C PHE A 16 -2.02 -0.78 8.97
N LYS A 17 -0.87 -0.10 9.03
CA LYS A 17 0.12 -0.13 7.96
C LYS A 17 0.65 -1.55 7.72
N VAL A 18 0.98 -2.28 8.79
CA VAL A 18 1.38 -3.69 8.71
C VAL A 18 0.22 -4.55 8.19
N GLU A 19 -0.98 -4.37 8.75
CA GLU A 19 -2.13 -5.20 8.41
C GLU A 19 -2.52 -5.08 6.94
N LEU A 20 -2.66 -3.84 6.44
CA LEU A 20 -3.05 -3.57 5.06
C LEU A 20 -1.99 -4.04 4.06
N THR A 21 -0.70 -3.88 4.40
CA THR A 21 0.39 -4.39 3.57
C THR A 21 0.39 -5.91 3.49
N TYR A 22 0.36 -6.58 4.64
CA TYR A 22 0.32 -8.04 4.69
C TYR A 22 -0.89 -8.61 3.95
N THR A 23 -2.08 -8.10 4.23
CA THR A 23 -3.32 -8.64 3.66
C THR A 23 -3.42 -8.42 2.15
N SER A 24 -3.01 -7.26 1.62
CA SER A 24 -3.00 -7.03 0.17
C SER A 24 -2.01 -7.97 -0.53
N ASN A 25 -0.75 -7.97 -0.09
CA ASN A 25 0.27 -8.78 -0.74
C ASN A 25 -0.05 -10.29 -0.61
N ALA A 26 -0.64 -10.74 0.49
CA ALA A 26 -1.08 -12.13 0.63
C ALA A 26 -2.19 -12.52 -0.35
N ILE A 27 -3.12 -11.61 -0.69
CA ILE A 27 -4.14 -11.84 -1.74
C ILE A 27 -3.46 -12.02 -3.11
N GLU A 28 -2.33 -11.34 -3.32
CA GLU A 28 -1.54 -11.40 -4.56
C GLU A 28 -0.58 -12.60 -4.63
N GLY A 29 -0.49 -13.39 -3.55
CA GLY A 29 0.34 -14.60 -3.49
C GLY A 29 1.70 -14.43 -2.81
N ASN A 30 1.97 -13.25 -2.24
CA ASN A 30 3.14 -13.04 -1.40
C ASN A 30 3.05 -13.92 -0.15
N THR A 31 4.16 -14.57 0.19
CA THR A 31 4.20 -15.60 1.23
C THR A 31 4.76 -15.10 2.56
N LEU A 32 5.13 -13.81 2.67
CA LEU A 32 5.52 -13.22 3.95
C LEU A 32 4.36 -13.33 4.93
N SER A 33 4.59 -13.91 6.10
CA SER A 33 3.66 -13.84 7.21
C SER A 33 3.52 -12.40 7.69
N ARG A 34 2.46 -12.11 8.44
CA ARG A 34 2.25 -10.79 9.05
C ARG A 34 3.46 -10.31 9.87
N LYS A 35 4.09 -11.21 10.64
CA LYS A 35 5.27 -10.88 11.47
C LYS A 35 6.49 -10.59 10.61
N GLU A 36 6.70 -11.37 9.56
CA GLU A 36 7.77 -11.15 8.59
C GLU A 36 7.56 -9.82 7.86
N THR A 37 6.34 -9.52 7.41
CA THR A 37 5.97 -8.23 6.80
C THR A 37 6.31 -7.05 7.72
N ALA A 38 5.96 -7.14 9.01
CA ALA A 38 6.31 -6.10 9.98
C ALA A 38 7.83 -5.90 10.08
N ILE A 39 8.61 -6.98 10.16
CA ILE A 39 10.08 -6.91 10.19
C ILE A 39 10.62 -6.22 8.93
N VAL A 40 10.09 -6.57 7.75
CA VAL A 40 10.49 -5.98 6.47
C VAL A 40 10.21 -4.48 6.46
N ILE A 41 8.99 -4.05 6.77
CA ILE A 41 8.59 -2.64 6.56
C ILE A 41 9.00 -1.72 7.71
N GLU A 42 9.10 -2.22 8.94
CA GLU A 42 9.47 -1.41 10.11
C GLU A 42 10.98 -1.36 10.32
N LYS A 43 11.70 -2.44 10.00
CA LYS A 43 13.15 -2.56 10.27
C LYS A 43 14.01 -2.60 9.01
N GLY A 44 13.41 -2.76 7.83
CA GLY A 44 14.15 -2.86 6.57
C GLY A 44 14.99 -4.13 6.44
N LEU A 45 14.63 -5.19 7.19
CA LEU A 45 15.37 -6.45 7.20
C LEU A 45 14.77 -7.45 6.22
N THR A 46 15.63 -8.23 5.55
CA THR A 46 15.20 -9.34 4.70
C THR A 46 14.98 -10.62 5.51
N ILE A 47 14.09 -11.47 5.02
CA ILE A 47 13.71 -12.77 5.56
C ILE A 47 14.35 -13.87 4.71
N GLY A 48 15.12 -14.74 5.37
CA GLY A 48 15.75 -15.88 4.70
C GLY A 48 14.72 -16.82 4.09
N GLY A 49 14.99 -17.31 2.88
CA GLY A 49 14.11 -18.24 2.17
C GLY A 49 12.89 -17.61 1.49
N LYS A 50 12.78 -16.27 1.50
CA LYS A 50 11.75 -15.50 0.79
C LYS A 50 12.35 -14.80 -0.42
N ALA A 51 11.59 -14.65 -1.49
CA ALA A 51 12.08 -14.01 -2.70
C ALA A 51 12.28 -12.50 -2.47
N LEU A 52 13.30 -11.90 -3.10
CA LEU A 52 13.54 -10.47 -2.98
C LEU A 52 12.33 -9.64 -3.44
N VAL A 53 11.63 -10.10 -4.48
CA VAL A 53 10.42 -9.44 -4.99
C VAL A 53 9.35 -9.32 -3.90
N GLU A 54 9.16 -10.34 -3.06
CA GLU A 54 8.15 -10.31 -1.99
C GLU A 54 8.43 -9.20 -0.96
N HIS A 55 9.71 -8.93 -0.68
CA HIS A 55 10.12 -7.87 0.22
C HIS A 55 9.89 -6.49 -0.41
N LEU A 56 10.27 -6.37 -1.70
CA LEU A 56 10.12 -5.12 -2.44
C LEU A 56 8.63 -4.75 -2.59
N GLU A 57 7.77 -5.73 -2.85
CA GLU A 57 6.32 -5.56 -2.89
C GLU A 57 5.78 -5.02 -1.56
N ALA A 58 6.15 -5.66 -0.43
CA ALA A 58 5.73 -5.21 0.89
C ALA A 58 6.23 -3.80 1.23
N MET A 59 7.51 -3.50 0.95
CA MET A 59 8.09 -2.17 1.16
C MET A 59 7.41 -1.09 0.30
N ASN A 60 7.16 -1.40 -0.96
CA ASN A 60 6.54 -0.46 -1.90
C ASN A 60 5.08 -0.19 -1.54
N HIS A 61 4.32 -1.22 -1.15
CA HIS A 61 2.95 -1.08 -0.68
C HIS A 61 2.88 -0.22 0.59
N ALA A 62 3.74 -0.49 1.58
CA ALA A 62 3.83 0.32 2.79
C ALA A 62 4.16 1.80 2.50
N LYS A 63 5.03 2.07 1.52
CA LYS A 63 5.36 3.43 1.07
C LYS A 63 4.18 4.10 0.36
N ALA A 64 3.38 3.34 -0.40
CA ALA A 64 2.18 3.87 -1.04
C ALA A 64 1.11 4.28 -0.01
N LEU A 65 0.95 3.51 1.07
CA LEU A 65 0.10 3.88 2.20
C LEU A 65 0.58 5.18 2.88
N ASP A 66 1.89 5.36 3.06
CA ASP A 66 2.45 6.61 3.60
C ASP A 66 2.12 7.81 2.69
N MET A 67 2.14 7.62 1.37
CA MET A 67 1.78 8.68 0.41
C MET A 67 0.30 9.06 0.51
N ILE A 68 -0.60 8.07 0.53
CA ILE A 68 -2.05 8.30 0.73
C ILE A 68 -2.29 9.05 2.04
N HIS A 69 -1.66 8.59 3.12
CA HIS A 69 -1.84 9.18 4.43
C HIS A 69 -1.32 10.63 4.51
N LYS A 70 -0.20 10.93 3.84
CA LYS A 70 0.30 12.30 3.69
C LYS A 70 -0.66 13.19 2.91
N LEU A 71 -1.24 12.69 1.82
CA LEU A 71 -2.22 13.43 1.02
C LEU A 71 -3.49 13.72 1.84
N ALA A 72 -4.01 12.72 2.56
CA ALA A 72 -5.18 12.86 3.42
C ALA A 72 -5.01 13.87 4.57
N LYS A 73 -3.76 14.08 5.04
CA LYS A 73 -3.45 15.06 6.09
C LYS A 73 -3.35 16.51 5.59
N LYS A 74 -3.31 16.76 4.27
CA LYS A 74 -3.26 18.13 3.72
C LYS A 74 -4.62 18.81 3.86
N LYS A 75 -4.70 19.83 4.73
CA LYS A 75 -5.91 20.65 4.85
C LYS A 75 -6.11 21.51 3.59
N TYR A 76 -7.35 21.60 3.12
CA TYR A 76 -7.74 22.44 1.97
C TYR A 76 -7.03 22.10 0.65
N TYR A 77 -6.57 20.86 0.51
CA TYR A 77 -5.98 20.36 -0.72
C TYR A 77 -7.01 19.53 -1.48
N GLU A 78 -7.31 19.93 -2.71
CA GLU A 78 -8.11 19.12 -3.62
C GLU A 78 -7.23 18.06 -4.27
N ILE A 79 -7.68 16.80 -4.23
CA ILE A 79 -6.98 15.71 -4.88
C ILE A 79 -7.02 15.94 -6.38
N THR A 80 -5.84 15.95 -7.00
CA THR A 80 -5.67 16.15 -8.44
C THR A 80 -5.45 14.83 -9.16
N GLU A 81 -5.65 14.82 -10.48
CA GLU A 81 -5.30 13.66 -11.33
C GLU A 81 -3.83 13.24 -11.15
N LYS A 82 -2.92 14.21 -10.98
CA LYS A 82 -1.51 13.94 -10.71
C LYS A 82 -1.28 13.16 -9.42
N ASP A 83 -2.08 13.41 -8.38
CA ASP A 83 -2.00 12.65 -7.12
C ASP A 83 -2.47 11.21 -7.35
N ILE A 84 -3.55 11.03 -8.10
CA ILE A 84 -4.08 9.70 -8.46
C ILE A 84 -3.03 8.93 -9.26
N LEU A 85 -2.41 9.55 -10.28
CA LEU A 85 -1.35 8.93 -11.08
C LEU A 85 -0.11 8.62 -10.26
N ALA A 86 0.28 9.48 -9.31
CA ALA A 86 1.42 9.23 -8.44
C ALA A 86 1.16 8.06 -7.46
N ILE A 87 -0.05 7.96 -6.90
CA ILE A 87 -0.48 6.81 -6.11
C ILE A 87 -0.46 5.57 -6.99
N HIS A 88 -1.08 5.64 -8.16
CA HIS A 88 -1.17 4.54 -9.12
C HIS A 88 0.22 4.04 -9.51
N GLN A 89 1.16 4.91 -9.88
CA GLN A 89 2.54 4.52 -10.22
C GLN A 89 3.24 3.78 -9.07
N GLN A 90 3.02 4.22 -7.83
CA GLN A 90 3.63 3.61 -6.66
C GLN A 90 3.04 2.21 -6.37
N PHE A 91 1.75 2.00 -6.66
CA PHE A 91 1.08 0.69 -6.55
C PHE A 91 1.26 -0.20 -7.79
N TYR A 92 1.35 0.34 -9.01
CA TYR A 92 1.55 -0.42 -10.26
C TYR A 92 2.90 -1.12 -10.27
N MET A 93 3.90 -0.51 -9.62
CA MET A 93 5.20 -1.11 -9.37
C MET A 93 5.12 -2.31 -8.39
N VAL A 94 3.93 -2.63 -7.86
CA VAL A 94 3.64 -3.71 -6.89
C VAL A 94 2.53 -4.67 -7.37
N LEU A 95 1.58 -4.23 -8.20
CA LEU A 95 0.30 -4.94 -8.43
C LEU A 95 0.03 -5.18 -9.92
N MET A 96 0.54 -6.27 -10.49
CA MET A 96 0.13 -6.65 -11.85
C MET A 96 -1.21 -7.40 -11.95
N THR A 97 -1.85 -7.80 -10.85
CA THR A 97 -3.07 -8.66 -10.90
C THR A 97 -4.39 -7.95 -10.62
N ILE A 98 -4.45 -6.99 -9.67
CA ILE A 98 -5.72 -6.27 -9.41
C ILE A 98 -6.11 -5.36 -10.57
N MET A 99 -5.12 -4.79 -11.26
CA MET A 99 -5.40 -4.03 -12.48
C MET A 99 -5.91 -4.90 -13.61
N GLN A 100 -5.43 -6.13 -13.75
CA GLN A 100 -5.95 -7.04 -14.77
C GLN A 100 -7.43 -7.35 -14.53
N VAL A 101 -7.82 -7.60 -13.27
CA VAL A 101 -9.23 -7.84 -12.91
C VAL A 101 -10.08 -6.58 -13.09
N ILE A 102 -9.59 -5.38 -12.73
CA ILE A 102 -10.34 -4.13 -12.92
C ILE A 102 -10.42 -3.74 -14.40
N ILE A 103 -9.37 -3.99 -15.20
CA ILE A 103 -9.35 -3.78 -16.66
C ILE A 103 -10.33 -4.76 -17.35
N GLU A 104 -10.37 -6.02 -16.92
CA GLU A 104 -11.34 -7.01 -17.43
C GLU A 104 -12.78 -6.67 -17.00
N MET A 105 -12.96 -6.14 -15.80
CA MET A 105 -14.28 -5.80 -15.25
C MET A 105 -14.81 -4.44 -15.75
N TYR A 106 -13.93 -3.52 -16.15
CA TYR A 106 -14.28 -2.19 -16.67
C TYR A 106 -13.42 -1.78 -17.88
N PRO A 107 -13.52 -2.48 -19.02
CA PRO A 107 -12.64 -2.26 -20.18
C PRO A 107 -12.74 -0.85 -20.79
N TYR A 108 -13.85 -0.16 -20.57
CA TYR A 108 -14.11 1.17 -21.12
C TYR A 108 -13.43 2.32 -20.37
N VAL A 109 -12.98 2.11 -19.12
CA VAL A 109 -12.33 3.17 -18.32
C VAL A 109 -10.89 3.41 -18.81
N PHE A 110 -10.26 2.42 -19.44
CA PHE A 110 -8.88 2.50 -19.92
C PHE A 110 -8.76 3.16 -21.31
N GLN A 111 -9.79 3.08 -22.15
CA GLN A 111 -9.79 3.72 -23.48
C GLN A 111 -9.86 5.25 -23.43
N ALA A 112 -10.19 5.84 -22.28
CA ALA A 112 -10.29 7.28 -22.10
C ALA A 112 -8.97 7.95 -21.65
N LEU A 113 -7.92 7.17 -21.38
CA LEU A 113 -6.64 7.64 -20.83
C LEU A 113 -5.42 7.36 -21.74
N VAL A 114 -5.66 7.05 -23.03
CA VAL A 114 -4.62 6.97 -24.08
C VAL A 114 -4.90 8.03 -25.14
#